data_AF-A0A7L2S2B0-F1
#
_entry.id   AF-A0A7L2S2B0-F1
#
_cell.length_a   1.000
_cell.length_b   1.000
_cell.length_c   1.000
_cell.angle_alpha   90.00
_cell.angle_beta   90.00
_cell.angle_gamma   90.00
#
_symmetry.space_group_name_H-M   'P 1'
#
loop_
_entity.id
_entity.type
_entity.pdbx_description
1 polymer ?
#
loop_
_entity_poly.entity_id
_entity_poly.type
_entity_poly.pdbx_seq_one_letter_code
_entity_poly.pdbx_strand_id
1 'polypeptide(L)'
;GTPESDTVCERCPEGFFSNETSSKAACLKHTNCSALGFKIALKGNEIRDNICQENTDTTPQKCEIDVTLCEEAMFRFAVPTHLTPNWLNILANSLPGTKVSTENIERIKQRHSPQEQTFQLLKLWKQQNKEQDMVKKIIQDIGLCENSVFKHVGHLNLTFEHLNMLMASLPGKKVGKEDVERTMKLCQPTEQVLKLLSLWRVKNGDQDTIKGLMYGLKHLKMYHFPKRTIQSLKKVIKFLHRFTMYRLHQKLFLEMVGNQLKSVKVRCV
;
A
#
# COMPACT_ATOMS: atom_id res chain seq x y z
N GLY A 1 -34.11 -32.22 21.26
CA GLY A 1 -34.73 -33.53 21.58
C GLY A 1 -34.32 -33.97 22.96
N THR A 2 -35.09 -34.89 23.54
CA THR A 2 -34.74 -35.66 24.75
C THR A 2 -34.59 -37.14 24.38
N PRO A 3 -34.14 -38.02 25.28
CA PRO A 3 -34.17 -39.46 25.02
C PRO A 3 -35.57 -40.01 24.68
N GLU A 4 -36.63 -39.31 25.09
CA GLU A 4 -38.03 -39.68 24.84
C GLU A 4 -38.68 -38.88 23.68
N SER A 5 -37.98 -37.92 23.07
CA SER A 5 -38.57 -37.05 22.03
C SER A 5 -37.56 -36.56 20.98
N ASP A 6 -37.96 -36.66 19.71
CA ASP A 6 -37.14 -36.21 18.58
C ASP A 6 -36.89 -34.69 18.61
N THR A 7 -35.82 -34.26 17.95
CA THR A 7 -35.55 -32.84 17.79
C THR A 7 -36.47 -32.25 16.74
N VAL A 8 -37.27 -31.26 17.14
CA VAL A 8 -38.12 -30.49 16.24
C VAL A 8 -37.28 -29.39 15.59
N CYS A 9 -37.25 -29.36 14.26
CA CYS A 9 -36.49 -28.38 13.49
C CYS A 9 -37.40 -27.28 12.96
N GLU A 10 -36.88 -26.05 12.89
CA GLU A 10 -37.53 -24.92 12.24
C GLU A 10 -36.65 -24.36 11.11
N ARG A 11 -37.27 -23.59 10.20
CA ARG A 11 -36.51 -22.87 9.18
C ARG A 11 -35.80 -21.68 9.81
N CYS A 12 -34.57 -21.42 9.38
CA CYS A 12 -33.83 -20.26 9.86
C CYS A 12 -34.57 -18.95 9.51
N PRO A 13 -34.68 -18.01 10.47
CA PRO A 13 -35.31 -16.73 10.23
C PRO A 13 -34.48 -15.86 9.27
N GLU A 14 -35.10 -14.81 8.71
CA GLU A 14 -34.38 -13.89 7.82
C GLU A 14 -33.13 -13.30 8.48
N GLY A 15 -32.02 -13.32 7.75
CA GLY A 15 -30.71 -12.89 8.24
C GLY A 15 -29.90 -13.98 8.95
N PHE A 16 -30.38 -15.23 8.94
CA PHE A 16 -29.68 -16.40 9.48
C PHE A 16 -29.64 -17.58 8.49
N PHE A 17 -28.68 -18.49 8.68
CA PHE A 17 -28.50 -19.70 7.87
C PHE A 17 -28.01 -20.88 8.70
N SER A 18 -28.19 -22.10 8.20
CA SER A 18 -27.51 -23.30 8.69
C SER A 18 -27.00 -24.12 7.51
N ASN A 19 -25.69 -24.34 7.44
CA ASN A 19 -25.05 -25.09 6.36
C ASN A 19 -24.73 -26.55 6.75
N GLU A 20 -25.14 -26.98 7.94
CA GLU A 20 -24.87 -28.32 8.46
C GLU A 20 -26.16 -29.04 8.87
N THR A 21 -26.14 -30.36 8.75
CA THR A 21 -27.21 -31.22 9.27
C THR A 21 -26.88 -31.57 10.72
N SER A 22 -27.61 -30.98 11.67
CA SER A 22 -27.34 -31.14 13.10
C SER A 22 -28.63 -31.16 13.90
N SER A 23 -28.67 -31.99 14.94
CA SER A 23 -29.78 -32.04 15.90
C SER A 23 -29.64 -31.05 17.06
N LYS A 24 -28.57 -30.23 17.06
CA LYS A 24 -28.28 -29.28 18.15
C LYS A 24 -27.84 -27.90 17.66
N ALA A 25 -27.46 -27.75 16.39
CA ALA A 25 -26.93 -26.48 15.89
C ALA A 25 -28.04 -25.43 15.77
N ALA A 26 -27.73 -24.22 16.22
CA ALA A 26 -28.57 -23.06 16.01
C ALA A 26 -28.25 -22.41 14.65
N CYS A 27 -29.21 -21.67 14.10
CA CYS A 27 -28.95 -20.86 12.91
C CYS A 27 -27.89 -19.79 13.19
N LEU A 28 -26.93 -19.67 12.29
CA LEU A 28 -25.86 -18.69 12.34
C LEU A 28 -26.31 -17.40 11.66
N LYS A 29 -25.90 -16.26 12.22
CA LYS A 29 -26.22 -14.95 11.63
C LYS A 29 -25.43 -14.76 10.34
N HIS A 30 -26.06 -14.20 9.31
CA HIS A 30 -25.36 -13.87 8.07
C HIS A 30 -24.21 -12.89 8.32
N THR A 31 -23.10 -13.09 7.62
CA THR A 31 -21.96 -12.19 7.62
C THR A 31 -22.39 -10.80 7.13
N ASN A 32 -22.10 -9.79 7.95
CA ASN A 32 -22.39 -8.40 7.60
C ASN A 32 -21.25 -7.82 6.76
N CYS A 33 -21.36 -7.93 5.44
CA CYS A 33 -20.34 -7.44 4.52
C CYS A 33 -20.07 -5.93 4.68
N SER A 34 -21.11 -5.13 4.97
CA SER A 34 -20.96 -3.68 5.16
C SER A 34 -20.12 -3.34 6.39
N ALA A 35 -20.24 -4.11 7.48
CA ALA A 35 -19.38 -3.96 8.65
C ALA A 35 -17.92 -4.31 8.36
N LEU A 36 -17.67 -5.10 7.32
CA LEU A 36 -16.33 -5.47 6.82
C LEU A 36 -15.82 -4.53 5.71
N GLY A 37 -16.56 -3.48 5.34
CA GLY A 37 -16.19 -2.57 4.25
C GLY A 37 -16.33 -3.19 2.86
N PHE A 38 -17.13 -4.24 2.73
CA PHE A 38 -17.37 -5.01 1.51
C PHE A 38 -18.84 -4.90 1.06
N LYS A 39 -19.12 -5.17 -0.21
CA LYS A 39 -20.49 -5.33 -0.74
C LYS A 39 -20.90 -6.79 -0.70
N ILE A 40 -22.20 -7.04 -0.55
CA ILE A 40 -22.76 -8.38 -0.71
C ILE A 40 -22.71 -8.73 -2.20
N ALA A 41 -21.86 -9.66 -2.60
CA ALA A 41 -21.82 -10.19 -3.96
C ALA A 41 -22.95 -11.18 -4.22
N LEU A 42 -23.26 -12.02 -3.22
CA LEU A 42 -24.39 -12.93 -3.26
C LEU A 42 -25.10 -12.93 -1.91
N LYS A 43 -26.40 -12.63 -1.93
CA LYS A 43 -27.24 -12.67 -0.74
C LYS A 43 -27.39 -14.12 -0.26
N GLY A 44 -27.12 -14.33 1.02
CA GLY A 44 -27.36 -15.58 1.73
C GLY A 44 -28.83 -15.95 1.76
N ASN A 45 -29.10 -17.20 2.13
CA ASN A 45 -30.44 -17.74 2.34
C ASN A 45 -30.42 -18.65 3.58
N GLU A 46 -31.47 -19.43 3.81
CA GLU A 46 -31.62 -20.30 4.96
C GLU A 46 -30.54 -21.40 5.09
N ILE A 47 -29.83 -21.73 3.99
CA ILE A 47 -28.78 -22.76 3.96
C ILE A 47 -27.38 -22.22 3.67
N ARG A 48 -27.23 -20.94 3.33
CA ARG A 48 -25.95 -20.35 2.91
C ARG A 48 -25.76 -18.95 3.47
N ASP A 49 -24.51 -18.63 3.82
CA ASP A 49 -24.14 -17.29 4.25
C ASP A 49 -24.12 -16.26 3.09
N ASN A 50 -24.05 -14.97 3.43
CA ASN A 50 -23.68 -13.91 2.50
C ASN A 50 -22.26 -14.11 1.98
N ILE A 51 -22.07 -13.94 0.68
CA ILE A 51 -20.73 -13.86 0.08
C ILE A 51 -20.36 -12.39 -0.05
N CYS A 52 -19.31 -11.99 0.66
CA CYS A 52 -18.77 -10.64 0.58
C CYS A 52 -17.76 -10.52 -0.56
N GLN A 53 -17.85 -9.44 -1.30
CA GLN A 53 -16.85 -9.04 -2.28
C GLN A 53 -16.29 -7.68 -1.89
N GLU A 54 -14.97 -7.55 -2.00
CA GLU A 54 -14.31 -6.27 -1.82
C GLU A 54 -15.01 -5.19 -2.66
N ASN A 55 -15.18 -4.00 -2.08
CA ASN A 55 -15.72 -2.85 -2.80
C ASN A 55 -14.76 -2.46 -3.92
N THR A 56 -14.86 -3.15 -5.06
CA THR A 56 -14.56 -2.58 -6.35
C THR A 56 -15.75 -1.72 -6.71
N ASP A 57 -15.88 -0.59 -6.00
CA ASP A 57 -16.83 0.43 -6.38
C ASP A 57 -16.52 0.82 -7.81
N THR A 58 -17.49 0.60 -8.70
CA THR A 58 -17.57 1.12 -10.07
C THR A 58 -17.77 2.63 -10.06
N THR A 59 -16.94 3.33 -9.29
CA THR A 59 -16.42 4.63 -9.71
C THR A 59 -15.45 4.34 -10.85
N PRO A 60 -15.22 5.25 -11.82
CA PRO A 60 -14.13 5.05 -12.78
C PRO A 60 -12.89 4.77 -11.95
N GLN A 61 -12.36 3.55 -12.03
CA GLN A 61 -11.24 3.11 -11.22
C GLN A 61 -10.05 3.97 -11.64
N LYS A 62 -9.92 5.13 -10.99
CA LYS A 62 -8.86 6.09 -11.29
C LYS A 62 -7.54 5.37 -11.11
N CYS A 63 -6.54 5.81 -11.86
CA CYS A 63 -5.17 5.34 -11.69
C CYS A 63 -4.61 5.72 -10.31
N GLU A 64 -5.07 5.05 -9.27
CA GLU A 64 -4.75 5.44 -7.90
C GLU A 64 -3.38 4.89 -7.53
N ILE A 65 -2.48 5.79 -7.15
CA ILE A 65 -1.15 5.46 -6.64
C ILE A 65 -1.21 5.71 -5.13
N ASP A 66 -1.31 4.63 -4.37
CA ASP A 66 -1.51 4.63 -2.92
C ASP A 66 -0.34 5.30 -2.16
N VAL A 67 0.90 4.97 -2.56
CA VAL A 67 2.11 5.65 -2.08
C VAL A 67 3.01 5.99 -3.28
N THR A 68 3.32 7.27 -3.46
CA THR A 68 4.16 7.76 -4.56
C THR A 68 5.65 7.44 -4.35
N LEU A 69 6.52 7.73 -5.32
CA LEU A 69 7.96 7.48 -5.18
C LEU A 69 8.60 8.39 -4.12
N CYS A 70 8.18 9.66 -4.05
CA CYS A 70 8.68 10.59 -3.04
C CYS A 70 8.15 10.25 -1.64
N GLU A 71 6.89 9.85 -1.52
CA GLU A 71 6.36 9.36 -0.25
C GLU A 71 7.07 8.10 0.21
N GLU A 72 7.34 7.15 -0.71
CA GLU A 72 8.10 5.95 -0.37
C GLU A 72 9.51 6.29 0.12
N ALA A 73 10.22 7.17 -0.59
CA ALA A 73 11.54 7.61 -0.18
C ALA A 73 11.52 8.26 1.21
N MET A 74 10.50 9.07 1.51
CA MET A 74 10.30 9.71 2.81
C MET A 74 9.98 8.69 3.91
N PHE A 75 9.12 7.71 3.64
CA PHE A 75 8.74 6.69 4.62
C PHE A 75 9.89 5.73 4.90
N ARG A 76 10.67 5.38 3.88
CA ARG A 76 11.88 4.57 4.03
C ARG A 76 13.00 5.32 4.75
N PHE A 77 13.10 6.62 4.57
CA PHE A 77 14.02 7.46 5.34
C PHE A 77 13.74 7.42 6.86
N ALA A 78 12.46 7.30 7.24
CA ALA A 78 12.05 7.21 8.64
C ALA A 78 12.31 5.83 9.29
N VAL A 79 12.68 4.81 8.53
CA VAL A 79 13.02 3.49 9.06
C VAL A 79 14.39 3.58 9.74
N PRO A 80 14.50 3.29 11.06
CA PRO A 80 15.75 3.40 11.77
C PRO A 80 16.74 2.31 11.31
N THR A 81 18.03 2.67 11.26
CA THR A 81 19.12 1.73 10.94
C THR A 81 19.30 0.63 11.99
N HIS A 82 18.90 0.91 13.23
CA HIS A 82 18.82 -0.06 14.31
C HIS A 82 17.41 -0.04 14.90
N LEU A 83 16.72 -1.18 14.82
CA LEU A 83 15.38 -1.34 15.36
C LEU A 83 15.44 -1.29 16.88
N THR A 84 15.06 -0.14 17.44
CA THR A 84 14.91 0.03 18.87
C THR A 84 13.64 -0.68 19.34
N PRO A 85 13.68 -1.39 20.48
CA PRO A 85 12.47 -1.92 21.08
C PRO A 85 11.42 -0.82 21.23
N ASN A 86 10.17 -1.13 20.95
CA ASN A 86 9.04 -0.20 21.06
C ASN A 86 9.04 1.00 20.07
N TRP A 87 9.93 1.02 19.06
CA TRP A 87 10.04 2.09 18.07
C TRP A 87 8.69 2.52 17.46
N LEU A 88 7.87 1.56 17.03
CA LEU A 88 6.58 1.87 16.40
C LEU A 88 5.64 2.68 17.30
N ASN A 89 5.56 2.34 18.58
CA ASN A 89 4.71 3.05 19.52
C ASN A 89 5.25 4.46 19.78
N ILE A 90 6.57 4.61 19.91
CA ILE A 90 7.22 5.93 20.06
C ILE A 90 6.92 6.81 18.84
N LEU A 91 7.09 6.26 17.64
CA LEU A 91 6.81 6.97 16.39
C LEU A 91 5.32 7.34 16.30
N ALA A 92 4.41 6.39 16.52
CA ALA A 92 2.97 6.63 16.50
C ALA A 92 2.54 7.74 17.47
N ASN A 93 3.13 7.78 18.66
CA ASN A 93 2.87 8.81 19.66
C ASN A 93 3.45 10.17 19.28
N SER A 94 4.52 10.19 18.50
CA SER A 94 5.19 11.43 18.06
C SER A 94 4.55 12.05 16.82
N LEU A 95 3.84 11.26 16.00
CA LEU A 95 3.19 11.75 14.78
C LEU A 95 2.07 12.75 15.08
N PRO A 96 1.88 13.79 14.24
CA PRO A 96 0.88 14.81 14.46
C PRO A 96 -0.52 14.30 14.05
N GLY A 97 -1.55 14.99 14.55
CA GLY A 97 -2.94 14.64 14.26
C GLY A 97 -3.49 13.49 15.10
N THR A 98 -4.50 12.80 14.56
CA THR A 98 -5.16 11.67 15.21
C THR A 98 -4.19 10.49 15.29
N LYS A 99 -4.01 9.97 16.50
CA LYS A 99 -3.12 8.85 16.78
C LYS A 99 -3.61 7.57 16.12
N VAL A 100 -2.66 6.75 15.68
CA VAL A 100 -2.94 5.40 15.21
C VAL A 100 -3.29 4.53 16.42
N SER A 101 -4.40 3.81 16.37
CA SER A 101 -4.84 2.97 17.49
C SER A 101 -3.85 1.83 17.78
N THR A 102 -3.79 1.41 19.04
CA THR A 102 -2.98 0.27 19.48
C THR A 102 -3.32 -1.00 18.72
N GLU A 103 -4.61 -1.25 18.44
CA GLU A 103 -5.07 -2.37 17.62
C GLU A 103 -4.45 -2.35 16.21
N ASN A 104 -4.42 -1.19 15.56
CA ASN A 104 -3.82 -1.05 14.24
C ASN A 104 -2.30 -1.26 14.28
N ILE A 105 -1.62 -0.81 15.34
CA ILE A 105 -0.18 -1.05 15.53
C ILE A 105 0.11 -2.55 15.68
N GLU A 106 -0.69 -3.27 16.47
CA GLU A 106 -0.52 -4.72 16.62
C GLU A 106 -0.82 -5.48 15.33
N ARG A 107 -1.86 -5.07 14.57
CA ARG A 107 -2.12 -5.61 13.23
C ARG A 107 -0.93 -5.41 12.28
N ILE A 108 -0.27 -4.25 12.34
CA ILE A 108 0.94 -3.99 11.52
C ILE A 108 2.07 -4.93 11.92
N LYS A 109 2.32 -5.12 13.23
CA LYS A 109 3.36 -6.04 13.73
C LYS A 109 3.12 -7.49 13.30
N GLN A 110 1.86 -7.93 13.29
CA GLN A 110 1.50 -9.29 12.91
C GLN A 110 1.62 -9.56 11.40
N ARG A 111 1.35 -8.56 10.56
CA ARG A 111 1.27 -8.74 9.09
C ARG A 111 2.55 -8.40 8.32
N HIS A 112 3.47 -7.65 8.93
CA HIS A 112 4.62 -7.09 8.21
C HIS A 112 5.95 -7.38 8.92
N SER A 113 7.00 -7.50 8.11
CA SER A 113 8.38 -7.65 8.58
C SER A 113 8.78 -6.43 9.44
N PRO A 114 9.71 -6.59 10.39
CA PRO A 114 10.20 -5.47 11.20
C PRO A 114 10.69 -4.27 10.37
N GLN A 115 11.28 -4.53 9.20
CA GLN A 115 11.79 -3.52 8.27
C GLN A 115 10.68 -2.73 7.56
N GLU A 116 9.49 -3.33 7.39
CA GLU A 116 8.36 -2.74 6.68
C GLU A 116 7.31 -2.13 7.62
N GLN A 117 7.32 -2.50 8.90
CA GLN A 117 6.34 -2.00 9.88
C GLN A 117 6.31 -0.46 10.00
N THR A 118 7.47 0.21 9.99
CA THR A 118 7.54 1.68 10.06
C THR A 118 6.89 2.32 8.82
N PHE A 119 7.14 1.74 7.64
CA PHE A 119 6.55 2.20 6.39
C PHE A 119 5.02 2.10 6.44
N GLN A 120 4.50 0.95 6.88
CA GLN A 120 3.07 0.71 6.97
C GLN A 120 2.39 1.61 8.01
N LEU A 121 3.06 1.89 9.13
CA LEU A 121 2.57 2.85 10.11
C LEU A 121 2.42 4.26 9.52
N LEU A 122 3.44 4.75 8.82
CA LEU A 122 3.41 6.07 8.18
C LEU A 122 2.38 6.16 7.07
N LYS A 123 2.23 5.09 6.27
CA LYS A 123 1.17 4.96 5.27
C LYS A 123 -0.23 5.07 5.89
N LEU A 124 -0.48 4.29 6.96
CA LEU A 124 -1.77 4.32 7.65
C LEU A 124 -2.04 5.69 8.29
N TRP A 125 -1.04 6.26 8.95
CA TRP A 125 -1.10 7.60 9.54
C TRP A 125 -1.45 8.66 8.49
N LYS A 126 -0.79 8.64 7.32
CA LYS A 126 -1.06 9.55 6.20
C LYS A 126 -2.53 9.47 5.81
N GLN A 127 -3.04 8.26 5.59
CA GLN A 127 -4.41 8.05 5.13
C GLN A 127 -5.45 8.53 6.16
N GLN A 128 -5.22 8.26 7.44
CA GLN A 128 -6.11 8.67 8.53
C GLN A 128 -6.14 10.19 8.72
N ASN A 129 -5.03 10.88 8.47
CA ASN A 129 -4.87 12.30 8.78
C ASN A 129 -4.85 13.22 7.54
N LYS A 130 -5.09 12.68 6.34
CA LYS A 130 -5.00 13.42 5.07
C LYS A 130 -5.83 14.71 5.00
N GLU A 131 -6.90 14.80 5.80
CA GLU A 131 -7.77 15.99 5.82
C GLU A 131 -7.32 17.09 6.79
N GLN A 132 -6.35 16.82 7.67
CA GLN A 132 -5.89 17.78 8.66
C GLN A 132 -4.86 18.75 8.08
N ASP A 133 -4.98 20.05 8.39
CA ASP A 133 -4.20 21.11 7.74
C ASP A 133 -2.67 20.94 7.87
N MET A 134 -2.18 20.58 9.07
CA MET A 134 -0.75 20.33 9.29
C MET A 134 -0.24 19.17 8.42
N VAL A 135 -1.03 18.09 8.31
CA VAL A 135 -0.66 16.90 7.53
C VAL A 135 -0.80 17.17 6.03
N LYS A 136 -1.82 17.94 5.61
CA LYS A 136 -1.95 18.44 4.24
C LYS A 136 -0.69 19.18 3.79
N LYS A 137 -0.13 20.05 4.65
CA LYS A 137 1.12 20.76 4.35
C LYS A 137 2.30 19.81 4.15
N ILE A 138 2.47 18.82 5.02
CA ILE A 138 3.52 17.80 4.89
C ILE A 138 3.35 17.01 3.58
N ILE A 139 2.14 16.56 3.27
CA ILE A 139 1.83 15.83 2.03
C ILE A 139 2.09 16.74 0.81
N GLN A 140 1.73 18.01 0.87
CA GLN A 140 1.98 18.99 -0.19
C GLN A 140 3.48 19.19 -0.44
N ASP A 141 4.29 19.31 0.62
CA ASP A 141 5.74 19.44 0.51
C ASP A 141 6.39 18.20 -0.12
N ILE A 142 5.89 17.00 0.20
CA ILE A 142 6.28 15.75 -0.49
C ILE A 142 5.81 15.79 -1.96
N GLY A 143 4.61 16.31 -2.24
CA GLY A 143 4.07 16.46 -3.59
C GLY A 143 4.92 17.34 -4.52
N LEU A 144 5.64 18.34 -3.98
CA LEU A 144 6.60 19.14 -4.76
C LEU A 144 7.76 18.29 -5.30
N CYS A 145 8.19 17.27 -4.56
CA CYS A 145 9.14 16.27 -5.05
C CYS A 145 8.52 15.45 -6.18
N GLU A 146 7.27 15.01 -6.03
CA GLU A 146 6.61 14.14 -7.01
C GLU A 146 6.44 14.86 -8.35
N ASN A 147 6.17 16.17 -8.35
CA ASN A 147 6.16 16.99 -9.56
C ASN A 147 7.50 16.94 -10.33
N SER A 148 8.62 16.85 -9.62
CA SER A 148 9.95 16.72 -10.22
C SER A 148 10.20 15.32 -10.78
N VAL A 149 9.71 14.28 -10.10
CA VAL A 149 9.67 12.90 -10.62
C VAL A 149 8.86 12.87 -11.91
N PHE A 150 7.65 13.43 -11.91
CA PHE A 150 6.78 13.46 -13.08
C PHE A 150 7.41 14.19 -14.27
N LYS A 151 8.15 15.29 -14.07
CA LYS A 151 8.91 15.93 -15.15
C LYS A 151 9.89 14.99 -15.86
N HIS A 152 10.44 14.00 -15.13
CA HIS A 152 11.38 13.04 -15.70
C HIS A 152 10.71 11.85 -16.40
N VAL A 153 9.50 11.43 -16.00
CA VAL A 153 8.86 10.21 -16.54
C VAL A 153 7.51 10.43 -17.22
N GLY A 154 6.85 11.56 -16.99
CA GLY A 154 5.52 11.87 -17.51
C GLY A 154 5.46 12.10 -19.02
N HIS A 155 6.60 12.17 -19.71
CA HIS A 155 6.66 12.27 -21.18
C HIS A 155 6.97 10.93 -21.87
N LEU A 156 7.08 9.83 -21.10
CA LEU A 156 7.39 8.52 -21.64
C LEU A 156 6.14 7.93 -22.30
N ASN A 157 6.23 7.68 -23.61
CA ASN A 157 5.20 6.93 -24.32
C ASN A 157 5.71 5.50 -24.55
N LEU A 158 5.27 4.57 -23.70
CA LEU A 158 5.72 3.18 -23.71
C LEU A 158 4.60 2.28 -24.23
N THR A 159 4.99 1.27 -25.01
CA THR A 159 4.06 0.25 -25.49
C THR A 159 3.86 -0.79 -24.39
N PHE A 160 2.83 -1.64 -24.55
CA PHE A 160 2.61 -2.79 -23.67
C PHE A 160 3.87 -3.64 -23.49
N GLU A 161 4.57 -3.92 -24.59
CA GLU A 161 5.79 -4.72 -24.55
C GLU A 161 6.93 -4.01 -23.80
N HIS A 162 7.09 -2.70 -23.98
CA HIS A 162 8.04 -1.92 -23.19
C HIS A 162 7.71 -1.97 -21.69
N LEU A 163 6.44 -1.83 -21.30
CA LEU A 163 6.05 -1.91 -19.90
C LEU A 163 6.32 -3.30 -19.32
N ASN A 164 5.98 -4.37 -20.05
CA ASN A 164 6.30 -5.75 -19.63
C ASN A 164 7.80 -5.99 -19.47
N MET A 165 8.62 -5.54 -20.44
CA MET A 165 10.08 -5.63 -20.34
C MET A 165 10.62 -4.89 -19.11
N LEU A 166 10.12 -3.68 -18.84
CA LEU A 166 10.48 -2.91 -17.64
C LEU A 166 10.17 -3.71 -16.37
N MET A 167 8.94 -4.21 -16.24
CA MET A 167 8.51 -4.95 -15.05
C MET A 167 9.21 -6.30 -14.89
N ALA A 168 9.53 -6.98 -15.99
CA ALA A 168 10.30 -8.21 -15.99
C ALA A 168 11.75 -7.99 -15.52
N SER A 169 12.32 -6.81 -15.78
CA SER A 169 13.70 -6.47 -15.40
C SER A 169 13.89 -6.24 -13.90
N LEU A 170 12.84 -5.84 -13.16
CA LEU A 170 12.92 -5.55 -11.72
C LEU A 170 13.15 -6.83 -10.90
N PRO A 171 13.84 -6.79 -9.75
CA PRO A 171 14.08 -7.98 -8.94
C PRO A 171 12.80 -8.47 -8.23
N GLY A 172 12.87 -9.63 -7.57
CA GLY A 172 11.78 -10.15 -6.74
C GLY A 172 10.54 -10.62 -7.50
N LYS A 173 9.37 -10.53 -6.85
CA LYS A 173 8.07 -10.93 -7.39
C LYS A 173 7.66 -10.00 -8.51
N LYS A 174 7.32 -10.57 -9.67
CA LYS A 174 7.02 -9.81 -10.88
C LYS A 174 5.59 -9.27 -10.87
N VAL A 175 5.40 -8.12 -11.51
CA VAL A 175 4.07 -7.61 -11.88
C VAL A 175 3.63 -8.38 -13.12
N GLY A 176 2.44 -8.98 -13.07
CA GLY A 176 1.96 -9.88 -14.13
C GLY A 176 1.52 -9.11 -15.37
N LYS A 177 1.43 -9.79 -16.51
CA LYS A 177 0.96 -9.17 -17.77
C LYS A 177 -0.46 -8.58 -17.61
N GLU A 178 -1.34 -9.28 -16.89
CA GLU A 178 -2.71 -8.81 -16.58
C GLU A 178 -2.71 -7.49 -15.81
N ASP A 179 -1.80 -7.34 -14.83
CA ASP A 179 -1.63 -6.10 -14.07
C ASP A 179 -1.15 -4.94 -14.98
N VAL A 180 -0.29 -5.25 -15.96
CA VAL A 180 0.18 -4.29 -16.97
C VAL A 180 -0.95 -3.87 -17.90
N GLU A 181 -1.73 -4.82 -18.43
CA GLU A 181 -2.89 -4.54 -19.29
C GLU A 181 -3.92 -3.69 -18.55
N ARG A 182 -4.23 -4.05 -17.30
CA ARG A 182 -5.14 -3.29 -16.44
C ARG A 182 -4.62 -1.88 -16.20
N THR A 183 -3.33 -1.72 -15.95
CA THR A 183 -2.70 -0.41 -15.77
C THR A 183 -2.82 0.45 -17.04
N MET A 184 -2.59 -0.12 -18.23
CA MET A 184 -2.75 0.62 -19.48
C MET A 184 -4.20 1.05 -19.76
N LYS A 185 -5.18 0.25 -19.32
CA LYS A 185 -6.61 0.59 -19.47
C LYS A 185 -7.06 1.69 -18.49
N LEU A 186 -6.51 1.71 -17.28
CA LEU A 186 -6.97 2.60 -16.21
C LEU A 186 -6.15 3.89 -16.07
N CYS A 187 -4.90 3.89 -16.55
CA CYS A 187 -3.95 4.99 -16.34
C CYS A 187 -3.60 5.73 -17.61
N GLN A 188 -3.43 7.05 -17.49
CA GLN A 188 -2.84 7.85 -18.55
C GLN A 188 -1.41 7.37 -18.84
N PRO A 189 -0.92 7.45 -20.09
CA PRO A 189 0.45 7.05 -20.44
C PRO A 189 1.52 7.62 -19.51
N THR A 190 1.29 8.84 -19.03
CA THR A 190 2.17 9.58 -18.12
C THR A 190 2.26 8.99 -16.71
N GLU A 191 1.29 8.18 -16.30
CA GLU A 191 1.16 7.59 -14.95
C GLU A 191 1.51 6.10 -14.91
N GLN A 192 1.46 5.41 -16.05
CA GLN A 192 1.58 3.95 -16.15
C GLN A 192 2.86 3.41 -15.49
N VAL A 193 4.01 4.06 -15.71
CA VAL A 193 5.28 3.64 -15.10
C VAL A 193 5.22 3.74 -13.58
N LEU A 194 4.73 4.87 -13.04
CA LEU A 194 4.66 5.09 -11.60
C LEU A 194 3.65 4.14 -10.94
N LYS A 195 2.51 3.88 -11.59
CA LYS A 195 1.53 2.88 -11.13
C LYS A 195 2.13 1.48 -11.07
N LEU A 196 2.86 1.07 -12.11
CA LEU A 196 3.49 -0.25 -12.14
C LEU A 196 4.59 -0.41 -11.10
N LEU A 197 5.39 0.63 -10.86
CA LEU A 197 6.37 0.65 -9.78
C LEU A 197 5.69 0.53 -8.40
N SER A 198 4.57 1.24 -8.20
CA SER A 198 3.75 1.10 -6.99
C SER A 198 3.21 -0.33 -6.81
N LEU A 199 2.75 -0.98 -7.88
CA LEU A 199 2.29 -2.38 -7.84
C LEU A 199 3.44 -3.34 -7.51
N TRP A 200 4.62 -3.10 -8.08
CA TRP A 200 5.81 -3.88 -7.77
C TRP A 200 6.19 -3.78 -6.30
N ARG A 201 6.16 -2.58 -5.71
CA ARG A 201 6.40 -2.40 -4.27
C ARG A 201 5.42 -3.21 -3.43
N VAL A 202 4.12 -3.18 -3.73
CA VAL A 202 3.11 -3.94 -2.99
C VAL A 202 3.44 -5.44 -2.97
N LYS A 203 3.95 -5.98 -4.08
CA LYS A 203 4.36 -7.39 -4.16
C LYS A 203 5.71 -7.68 -3.47
N ASN A 204 6.55 -6.66 -3.25
CA ASN A 204 7.92 -6.82 -2.78
C ASN A 204 8.24 -6.16 -1.44
N GLY A 205 7.24 -5.62 -0.73
CA GLY A 205 7.29 -5.14 0.66
C GLY A 205 8.62 -4.47 0.99
N ASP A 206 9.47 -5.18 1.72
CA ASP A 206 10.79 -4.79 2.23
C ASP A 206 11.80 -4.26 1.19
N GLN A 207 11.54 -4.40 -0.11
CA GLN A 207 12.42 -3.89 -1.15
C GLN A 207 12.16 -2.41 -1.45
N ASP A 208 13.24 -1.68 -1.73
CA ASP A 208 13.20 -0.27 -2.13
C ASP A 208 13.02 -0.15 -3.65
N THR A 209 11.99 0.59 -4.08
CA THR A 209 11.65 0.73 -5.50
C THR A 209 12.78 1.37 -6.30
N ILE A 210 13.53 2.30 -5.73
CA ILE A 210 14.66 2.94 -6.40
C ILE A 210 15.85 1.97 -6.54
N LYS A 211 16.13 1.15 -5.52
CA LYS A 211 17.12 0.06 -5.64
C LYS A 211 16.67 -1.00 -6.65
N GLY A 212 15.39 -1.36 -6.65
CA GLY A 212 14.79 -2.28 -7.62
C GLY A 212 14.89 -1.75 -9.05
N LEU A 213 14.57 -0.47 -9.26
CA LEU A 213 14.71 0.20 -10.55
C LEU A 213 16.17 0.29 -10.98
N MET A 214 17.09 0.64 -10.07
CA MET A 214 18.53 0.63 -10.35
C MET A 214 19.01 -0.74 -10.83
N TYR A 215 18.54 -1.82 -10.20
CA TYR A 215 18.81 -3.19 -10.64
C TYR A 215 18.24 -3.42 -12.04
N GLY A 216 16.95 -3.19 -12.26
CA GLY A 216 16.30 -3.43 -13.55
C GLY A 216 16.93 -2.67 -14.71
N LEU A 217 17.30 -1.39 -14.50
CA LEU A 217 17.98 -0.58 -15.52
C LEU A 217 19.37 -1.12 -15.93
N LYS A 218 20.05 -1.90 -15.08
CA LYS A 218 21.29 -2.59 -15.48
C LYS A 218 20.99 -3.70 -16.49
N HIS A 219 19.87 -4.42 -16.31
CA HIS A 219 19.47 -5.54 -17.15
C HIS A 219 18.73 -5.13 -18.43
N LEU A 220 18.02 -4.00 -18.43
CA LEU A 220 17.30 -3.50 -19.63
C LEU A 220 18.19 -3.19 -20.83
N LYS A 221 19.50 -3.00 -20.61
CA LYS A 221 20.46 -2.84 -21.71
C LYS A 221 20.51 -4.06 -22.63
N MET A 222 20.18 -5.25 -22.11
CA MET A 222 20.21 -6.51 -22.88
C MET A 222 18.94 -6.70 -23.74
N TYR A 223 17.87 -5.95 -23.48
CA TYR A 223 16.55 -6.15 -24.08
C TYR A 223 16.22 -5.15 -25.20
N HIS A 224 17.23 -4.51 -25.83
CA HIS A 224 17.02 -3.47 -26.85
C HIS A 224 16.07 -2.34 -26.42
N PHE A 225 16.01 -2.08 -25.12
CA PHE A 225 15.05 -1.16 -24.52
C PHE A 225 15.32 0.31 -24.91
N PRO A 226 14.30 1.17 -25.07
CA PRO A 226 14.50 2.55 -25.52
C PRO A 226 15.49 3.33 -24.65
N LYS A 227 16.61 3.78 -25.25
CA LYS A 227 17.70 4.47 -24.54
C LYS A 227 17.22 5.75 -23.83
N ARG A 228 16.30 6.51 -24.45
CA ARG A 228 15.72 7.72 -23.84
C ARG A 228 14.97 7.40 -22.55
N THR A 229 14.19 6.32 -22.55
CA THR A 229 13.48 5.84 -21.35
C THR A 229 14.44 5.45 -20.23
N ILE A 230 15.50 4.71 -20.54
CA ILE A 230 16.54 4.36 -19.55
C ILE A 230 17.16 5.63 -18.95
N GLN A 231 17.46 6.63 -19.78
CA GLN A 231 18.05 7.89 -19.32
C GLN A 231 17.08 8.68 -18.43
N SER A 232 15.80 8.75 -18.79
CA SER A 232 14.75 9.39 -17.99
C SER A 232 14.59 8.71 -16.62
N LEU A 233 14.54 7.38 -16.57
CA LEU A 233 14.47 6.62 -15.31
C LEU A 233 15.74 6.79 -14.46
N LYS A 234 16.93 6.87 -15.09
CA LYS A 234 18.18 7.23 -14.38
C LYS A 234 18.14 8.64 -13.78
N LYS A 235 17.47 9.60 -14.43
CA LYS A 235 17.30 10.96 -13.88
C LYS A 235 16.45 10.92 -12.62
N VAL A 236 15.38 10.12 -12.57
CA VAL A 236 14.58 9.91 -11.35
C VAL A 236 15.43 9.35 -10.21
N ILE A 237 16.17 8.26 -10.46
CA ILE A 237 17.07 7.67 -9.45
C ILE A 237 18.07 8.72 -8.94
N LYS A 238 18.73 9.43 -9.86
CA LYS A 238 19.71 10.47 -9.50
C LYS A 238 19.08 11.60 -8.72
N PHE A 239 17.85 12.00 -9.05
CA PHE A 239 17.12 13.06 -8.37
C PHE A 239 16.80 12.67 -6.92
N LEU A 240 16.24 11.48 -6.69
CA LEU A 240 15.86 11.01 -5.35
C LEU A 240 17.07 10.75 -4.45
N HIS A 241 18.23 10.39 -5.02
CA HIS A 241 19.49 10.25 -4.26
C HIS A 241 20.26 11.56 -4.07
N ARG A 242 19.76 12.73 -4.50
CA ARG A 242 20.47 13.99 -4.25
C ARG A 242 20.53 14.29 -2.76
N PHE A 243 21.63 14.90 -2.34
CA PHE A 243 21.76 15.40 -0.97
C PHE A 243 20.68 16.43 -0.59
N THR A 244 20.16 17.19 -1.55
CA THR A 244 19.01 18.08 -1.33
C THR A 244 17.74 17.33 -0.95
N MET A 245 17.51 16.14 -1.54
CA MET A 245 16.37 15.28 -1.20
C MET A 245 16.54 14.69 0.19
N TYR A 246 17.75 14.24 0.53
CA TYR A 246 18.07 13.83 1.91
C TYR A 246 17.74 14.93 2.92
N ARG A 247 18.20 16.16 2.68
CA ARG A 247 17.92 17.30 3.57
C ARG A 247 16.42 17.60 3.67
N LEU A 248 15.68 17.48 2.57
CA LEU A 248 14.24 17.63 2.56
C LEU A 248 13.57 16.57 3.46
N HIS A 249 13.92 15.29 3.29
CA HIS A 249 13.35 14.22 4.10
C HIS A 249 13.70 14.39 5.58
N GLN A 250 14.93 14.76 5.89
CA GLN A 250 15.36 15.05 7.26
C GLN A 250 14.54 16.19 7.88
N LYS A 251 14.36 17.29 7.14
CA LYS A 251 13.56 18.43 7.60
C LYS A 251 12.11 18.01 7.86
N LEU A 252 11.47 17.35 6.89
CA LEU A 252 10.08 16.90 7.01
C LEU A 252 9.89 15.90 8.14
N PHE A 253 10.85 14.98 8.34
CA PHE A 253 10.79 14.02 9.43
C PHE A 253 10.80 14.72 10.79
N LEU A 254 11.71 15.68 10.97
CA LEU A 254 11.82 16.48 12.19
C LEU A 254 10.59 17.36 12.42
N GLU A 255 9.99 17.91 11.36
CA GLU A 255 8.73 18.66 11.44
C GLU A 255 7.56 17.76 11.85
N MET A 256 7.51 16.52 11.35
CA MET A 256 6.47 15.55 11.72
C MET A 256 6.55 15.16 13.19
N VAL A 257 7.73 14.78 13.67
CA VAL A 257 7.90 14.22 15.04
C VAL A 257 8.23 15.27 16.10
N GLY A 258 8.51 16.50 15.67
CA GLY A 258 8.89 17.61 16.54
C GLY A 258 10.14 17.34 17.38
N ASN A 259 10.18 17.90 18.60
CA ASN A 259 11.28 17.73 19.54
C ASN A 259 11.24 16.39 20.30
N GLN A 260 10.21 15.58 20.13
CA GLN A 260 9.95 14.38 20.95
C GLN A 260 10.97 13.25 20.71
N LEU A 261 11.61 13.22 19.53
CA LEU A 261 12.60 12.20 19.15
C LEU A 261 14.07 12.69 19.22
N LYS A 262 14.34 13.88 19.77
CA LYS A 262 15.70 14.46 19.82
C LYS A 262 16.76 13.58 20.53
N SER A 263 16.35 12.59 21.31
CA SER A 263 17.24 11.63 22.01
C SER A 263 17.55 10.36 21.21
N VAL A 264 16.80 10.05 20.16
CA VAL A 264 17.09 8.88 19.29
C VAL A 264 18.02 9.36 18.19
N LYS A 265 19.31 9.04 18.30
CA LYS A 265 20.28 9.22 17.21
C LYS A 265 19.85 8.35 16.03
N VAL A 266 18.94 8.86 15.19
CA VAL A 266 18.71 8.30 13.87
C VAL A 266 19.96 8.66 13.06
N ARG A 267 20.96 7.76 13.06
CA ARG A 267 22.02 7.80 12.07
C ARG A 267 21.38 7.41 10.75
N CYS A 268 20.85 8.42 10.06
CA CYS A 268 20.39 8.33 8.68
C CYS A 268 21.64 8.30 7.80
N VAL A 269 21.92 7.14 7.19
CA VAL A 269 22.98 6.96 6.18
C VAL A 269 22.62 7.73 4.91
#